data_AF-A0A2X3D3Z4-F1
#
_entry.id   AF-A0A2X3D3Z4-F1
#
_cell.length_a   1.000
_cell.length_b   1.000
_cell.length_c   1.000
_cell.angle_alpha   90.00
_cell.angle_beta   90.00
_cell.angle_gamma   90.00
#
_symmetry.space_group_name_H-M   'P 1'
#
loop_
_entity.id
_entity.type
_entity.pdbx_description
1 polymer ?
#
loop_
_entity_poly.entity_id
_entity_poly.type
_entity_poly.pdbx_seq_one_letter_code
_entity_poly.pdbx_strand_id
1 'polypeptide(L)'
;MKQHAIFEREGNNLYCEVPINFTMAALGGEIEVPTLDGRVNLKIPGETQTGKLFRMRGKGVKSVRGGAQGDLLCRVVVETPVGLNEKQKQLLKELQESFGGPTGENNSPRSKSFFDGVKKFFDDLTR
;
A
#
# COMPACT_ATOMS: atom_id res chain seq x y z
N MET A 1 -17.52 -2.84 22.35
CA MET A 1 -16.65 -1.87 21.64
C MET A 1 -17.32 -1.58 20.32
N LYS A 2 -17.61 -0.31 20.00
CA LYS A 2 -18.14 0.03 18.67
C LYS A 2 -17.00 -0.11 17.66
N GLN A 3 -17.24 -0.86 16.58
CA GLN A 3 -16.33 -0.93 15.44
C GLN A 3 -16.12 0.50 14.92
N HIS A 4 -14.86 0.95 14.87
CA HIS A 4 -14.53 2.26 14.34
C HIS A 4 -14.29 2.11 12.84
N ALA A 5 -14.86 2.98 12.01
CA ALA A 5 -14.76 2.86 10.55
C ALA A 5 -13.32 2.92 10.01
N ILE A 6 -12.38 3.43 10.81
CA ILE A 6 -10.97 3.64 10.43
C ILE A 6 -10.02 2.65 11.10
N PHE A 7 -10.39 2.11 12.28
CA PHE A 7 -9.48 1.30 13.08
C PHE A 7 -10.07 -0.05 13.42
N GLU A 8 -9.34 -1.10 13.07
CA GLU A 8 -9.55 -2.45 13.59
C GLU A 8 -8.63 -2.67 14.78
N ARG A 9 -9.16 -3.23 15.87
CA ARG A 9 -8.40 -3.47 17.10
C ARG A 9 -8.13 -4.96 17.29
N GLU A 10 -6.86 -5.30 17.46
CA GLU A 10 -6.42 -6.64 17.83
C GLU A 10 -5.57 -6.56 19.12
N GLY A 11 -6.12 -7.04 20.23
CA GLY A 11 -5.48 -6.90 21.54
C GLY A 11 -5.27 -5.42 21.92
N ASN A 12 -4.02 -4.99 22.04
CA ASN A 12 -3.66 -3.59 22.28
C ASN A 12 -3.26 -2.85 21.00
N ASN A 13 -3.10 -3.55 19.88
CA ASN A 13 -2.72 -2.94 18.62
C ASN A 13 -3.95 -2.45 17.86
N LEU A 14 -3.71 -1.45 17.02
CA LEU A 14 -4.68 -0.93 16.07
C LEU A 14 -4.16 -1.14 14.66
N TYR A 15 -5.08 -1.32 13.72
CA TYR A 15 -4.81 -1.44 12.30
C TYR A 15 -5.68 -0.44 11.56
N CYS A 16 -5.10 0.24 10.57
CA CYS A 16 -5.85 1.07 9.65
C CYS A 16 -5.32 0.90 8.23
N GLU A 17 -6.19 1.12 7.25
CA GLU A 17 -5.78 1.23 5.86
C GLU A 17 -5.57 2.70 5.50
N VAL A 18 -4.45 2.97 4.84
CA VAL A 18 -4.04 4.31 4.43
C VAL A 18 -3.96 4.33 2.90
N PRO A 19 -4.98 4.85 2.20
CA PRO A 19 -4.91 5.00 0.76
C PRO A 19 -3.83 6.04 0.41
N ILE A 20 -2.97 5.69 -0.54
CA ILE A 20 -2.00 6.62 -1.13
C ILE A 20 -2.14 6.61 -2.64
N ASN A 21 -1.90 7.76 -3.27
CA ASN A 21 -1.90 7.83 -4.72
C ASN A 21 -0.68 7.12 -5.32
N PHE A 22 -0.81 6.74 -6.59
CA PHE A 22 0.23 6.04 -7.33
C PHE A 22 1.59 6.78 -7.35
N THR A 23 1.58 8.11 -7.47
CA THR A 23 2.82 8.89 -7.54
C THR A 23 3.57 8.90 -6.21
N MET A 24 2.89 9.00 -5.07
CA MET A 24 3.49 8.89 -3.74
C MET A 24 4.04 7.48 -3.50
N ALA A 25 3.35 6.45 -3.96
CA ALA A 25 3.85 5.08 -3.87
C ALA A 25 5.18 4.92 -4.65
N ALA A 26 5.26 5.50 -5.84
CA ALA A 26 6.45 5.44 -6.69
C ALA A 26 7.60 6.32 -6.18
N LEU A 27 7.32 7.59 -5.87
CA LEU A 27 8.33 8.63 -5.61
C LEU A 27 8.61 8.84 -4.12
N GLY A 28 7.76 8.31 -3.24
CA GLY A 28 7.79 8.60 -1.82
C GLY A 28 7.10 9.92 -1.46
N GLY A 29 7.06 10.21 -0.17
CA GLY A 29 6.43 11.42 0.37
C GLY A 29 6.09 11.28 1.84
N GLU A 30 5.20 12.15 2.31
CA GLU A 30 4.69 12.14 3.68
C GLU A 30 3.18 12.33 3.65
N ILE A 31 2.48 11.66 4.57
CA ILE A 31 1.03 11.75 4.72
C ILE A 31 0.65 11.78 6.20
N GLU A 32 -0.37 12.57 6.56
CA GLU A 32 -0.95 12.54 7.90
C GLU A 32 -1.86 11.32 8.06
N VAL A 33 -1.59 10.50 9.08
CA VAL A 33 -2.45 9.38 9.43
C VAL A 33 -3.16 9.65 10.76
N PRO A 34 -4.46 9.30 10.89
CA PRO A 34 -5.17 9.44 12.14
C PRO A 34 -4.65 8.44 13.17
N THR A 35 -4.70 8.84 14.43
CA THR A 35 -4.41 8.02 15.62
C THR A 35 -5.50 8.28 16.67
N LEU A 36 -5.49 7.54 17.78
CA LEU A 36 -6.42 7.82 18.89
C LEU A 36 -6.20 9.19 19.55
N ASP A 37 -4.97 9.71 19.52
CA ASP A 37 -4.58 10.94 20.23
C ASP A 37 -4.41 12.15 19.29
N GLY A 38 -4.86 12.05 18.03
CA GLY A 38 -4.68 13.09 17.01
C GLY A 38 -4.13 12.53 15.70
N ARG A 39 -3.24 13.27 15.03
CA ARG A 39 -2.61 12.86 13.77
C ARG A 39 -1.11 12.72 13.92
N VAL A 40 -0.50 11.92 13.06
CA VAL A 40 0.96 11.78 12.98
C VAL A 40 1.40 11.72 11.53
N ASN A 41 2.56 12.30 11.21
CA ASN A 41 3.15 12.18 9.89
C ASN A 41 3.76 10.78 9.72
N LEU A 42 3.31 10.10 8.67
CA LEU A 42 3.87 8.85 8.18
C LEU A 42 4.71 9.13 6.94
N LYS A 43 6.01 8.83 7.02
CA LYS A 43 6.92 8.90 5.88
C LYS A 43 6.79 7.65 5.02
N ILE A 44 6.52 7.86 3.73
CA ILE A 44 6.42 6.82 2.71
C ILE A 44 7.71 6.83 1.89
N PRO A 45 8.55 5.77 1.97
CA PRO A 45 9.68 5.61 1.07
C PRO A 45 9.22 5.45 -0.38
N GLY A 46 10.06 5.86 -1.33
CA GLY A 46 9.84 5.55 -2.74
C GLY A 46 9.73 4.05 -3.00
N GLU A 47 9.10 3.69 -4.10
CA GLU A 47 8.87 2.31 -4.53
C GLU A 47 8.06 1.47 -3.53
N THR A 48 7.26 2.12 -2.68
CA THR A 48 6.42 1.44 -1.69
C THR A 48 5.31 0.65 -2.37
N GLN A 49 5.29 -0.65 -2.09
CA GLN A 49 4.28 -1.57 -2.60
C GLN A 49 3.00 -1.53 -1.78
N THR A 50 1.86 -1.77 -2.44
CA THR A 50 0.57 -1.94 -1.76
C THR A 50 0.62 -3.11 -0.77
N GLY A 51 -0.05 -2.97 0.36
CA GLY A 51 -0.04 -3.92 1.48
C GLY A 51 1.12 -3.77 2.45
N LYS A 52 2.10 -2.89 2.19
CA LYS A 52 3.21 -2.63 3.13
C LYS A 52 2.65 -2.09 4.46
N LEU A 53 3.10 -2.69 5.56
CA LEU A 53 2.74 -2.28 6.92
C LEU A 53 3.79 -1.36 7.51
N PHE A 54 3.35 -0.19 7.96
CA PHE A 54 4.16 0.75 8.74
C PHE A 54 3.72 0.73 10.19
N ARG A 55 4.69 0.64 11.10
CA ARG A 55 4.42 0.52 12.54
C ARG A 55 4.72 1.81 13.27
N MET A 56 3.67 2.42 13.82
CA MET A 56 3.74 3.59 14.68
C MET A 56 3.74 3.13 16.14
N ARG A 57 4.93 3.11 16.74
CA ARG A 57 5.13 2.57 18.09
C ARG A 57 4.38 3.37 19.14
N GLY A 58 3.70 2.69 20.06
CA GLY A 58 2.98 3.32 21.17
C GLY A 58 1.77 4.16 20.75
N LYS A 59 1.25 3.96 19.53
CA LYS A 59 0.04 4.63 19.02
C LYS A 59 -1.20 3.73 19.00
N GLY A 60 -1.10 2.54 19.59
CA GLY A 60 -2.22 1.65 19.87
C GLY A 60 -2.93 1.99 21.19
N VAL A 61 -3.66 1.03 21.73
CA VAL A 61 -4.48 1.21 22.94
C VAL A 61 -3.66 0.94 24.21
N LYS A 62 -3.85 1.76 25.24
CA LYS A 62 -3.30 1.52 26.57
C LYS A 62 -4.00 0.35 27.25
N SER A 63 -3.23 -0.55 27.85
CA SER A 63 -3.79 -1.69 28.60
C SER A 63 -4.44 -1.22 29.89
N VAL A 64 -5.68 -1.63 30.14
CA VAL A 64 -6.38 -1.36 31.41
C VAL A 64 -5.79 -2.14 32.59
N ARG A 65 -5.00 -3.19 32.32
CA ARG A 65 -4.38 -4.06 33.34
C ARG A 65 -2.91 -3.69 33.64
N GLY A 66 -2.48 -2.47 33.28
CA GLY A 66 -1.11 -2.00 33.58
C GLY A 66 -0.01 -2.50 32.62
N GLY A 67 -0.37 -3.01 31.45
CA GLY A 67 0.58 -3.42 30.40
C GLY A 67 1.01 -2.29 29.46
N ALA A 68 2.02 -2.56 28.62
CA ALA A 68 2.48 -1.61 27.61
C ALA A 68 1.37 -1.20 26.63
N GLN A 69 1.41 0.06 26.18
CA GLN A 69 0.58 0.54 25.09
C GLN A 69 0.94 -0.19 23.80
N GLY A 70 -0.07 -0.61 23.04
CA GLY A 70 0.17 -1.24 21.75
C GLY A 70 0.62 -0.26 20.66
N ASP A 71 0.73 -0.77 19.45
CA ASP A 71 1.16 -0.03 18.27
C ASP A 71 -0.02 0.25 17.31
N LEU A 72 0.13 1.23 16.44
CA LEU A 72 -0.73 1.40 15.27
C LEU A 72 0.00 0.87 14.04
N LEU A 73 -0.63 -0.06 13.32
CA LEU A 73 -0.16 -0.65 12.09
C LEU A 73 -0.94 -0.07 10.91
N CYS A 74 -0.27 0.77 10.13
CA CYS A 74 -0.83 1.40 8.95
C CYS A 74 -0.53 0.52 7.73
N ARG A 75 -1.55 -0.11 7.15
CA ARG A 75 -1.46 -0.82 5.87
C ARG A 75 -1.66 0.18 4.74
N VAL A 76 -0.63 0.36 3.93
CA VAL A 76 -0.74 1.24 2.76
C VAL A 76 -1.49 0.53 1.64
N VAL A 77 -2.44 1.23 1.01
CA VAL A 77 -3.18 0.75 -0.15
C VAL A 77 -2.95 1.73 -1.30
N VAL A 78 -2.36 1.27 -2.39
CA VAL A 78 -2.16 2.13 -3.57
C VAL A 78 -3.46 2.25 -4.34
N GLU A 79 -3.93 3.48 -4.52
CA GLU A 79 -5.15 3.77 -5.27
C GLU A 79 -4.85 3.95 -6.77
N THR A 80 -5.59 3.23 -7.61
CA THR A 80 -5.56 3.43 -9.06
C THR A 80 -6.33 4.70 -9.41
N PRO A 81 -5.73 5.66 -10.13
CA PRO A 81 -6.39 6.93 -10.40
C PRO A 81 -7.57 6.77 -11.36
N VAL A 82 -8.65 7.49 -11.09
CA VAL A 82 -9.87 7.55 -11.90
C VAL A 82 -10.11 8.96 -12.44
N GLY A 83 -10.92 9.11 -13.49
CA GLY A 83 -11.29 10.43 -14.02
C GLY A 83 -10.15 11.22 -14.67
N LEU A 84 -9.18 10.52 -15.27
CA LEU A 84 -7.99 11.14 -15.87
C LEU A 84 -8.34 12.03 -17.08
N ASN A 85 -7.73 13.22 -17.12
CA ASN A 85 -7.76 14.09 -18.29
C ASN A 85 -6.75 13.65 -19.37
N GLU A 86 -6.80 14.27 -20.55
CA GLU A 86 -5.95 13.88 -21.69
C GLU A 86 -4.45 14.01 -21.40
N LYS A 87 -4.03 15.08 -20.71
CA LYS A 87 -2.62 15.24 -20.31
C LYS A 87 -2.16 14.12 -19.36
N GLN A 88 -2.98 13.75 -18.38
CA GLN A 88 -2.64 12.70 -17.43
C GLN A 88 -2.59 11.32 -18.09
N LYS A 89 -3.52 11.02 -19.01
CA LYS A 89 -3.48 9.78 -19.80
C LYS A 89 -2.21 9.71 -20.64
N GLN A 90 -1.82 10.82 -21.26
CA GLN A 90 -0.61 10.89 -22.07
C GLN A 90 0.65 10.59 -21.25
N LEU A 91 0.79 11.20 -20.06
CA LEU A 91 1.89 10.92 -19.13
C LEU A 91 1.97 9.43 -18.73
N LEU A 92 0.82 8.79 -18.49
CA LEU A 92 0.79 7.37 -18.14
C LEU A 92 1.15 6.46 -19.32
N LYS A 93 0.82 6.84 -20.55
CA LYS A 93 1.25 6.10 -21.76
C LYS A 93 2.76 6.19 -21.96
N GLU A 94 3.33 7.38 -21.82
CA GLU A 94 4.78 7.58 -21.89
C GLU A 94 5.51 6.77 -20.80
N LEU A 95 4.97 6.76 -19.59
CA LEU A 95 5.48 5.91 -18.51
C LEU A 95 5.38 4.43 -18.85
N GLN A 96 4.22 3.98 -19.35
CA GLN A 96 4.02 2.59 -19.78
C GLN A 96 5.03 2.17 -20.86
N GLU A 97 5.27 3.01 -21.86
CA GLU A 97 6.26 2.76 -22.90
C GLU A 97 7.67 2.64 -22.31
N SER A 98 8.04 3.53 -21.37
CA SER A 98 9.34 3.45 -20.70
C SER A 98 9.54 2.16 -19.88
N PHE A 99 8.47 1.52 -19.44
CA PHE A 99 8.52 0.25 -18.72
C PHE A 99 8.62 -0.97 -19.65
N GLY A 100 8.64 -0.79 -20.97
CA GLY A 100 8.64 -1.86 -21.96
C GLY A 100 7.24 -2.28 -22.42
N GLY A 101 6.23 -1.40 -22.29
CA GLY A 101 4.87 -1.64 -22.75
C GLY A 101 3.89 -2.04 -21.63
N PRO A 102 2.67 -2.51 -21.98
CA PRO A 102 1.56 -2.70 -21.04
C PRO A 102 1.84 -3.67 -19.87
N THR A 103 2.76 -4.61 -20.05
CA THR A 103 3.15 -5.61 -19.04
C THR A 103 4.26 -5.13 -18.12
N GLY A 104 4.92 -4.00 -18.46
CA GLY A 104 5.98 -3.39 -17.67
C GLY A 104 7.20 -4.30 -17.48
N GLU A 105 7.71 -4.89 -18.56
CA GLU A 105 8.79 -5.89 -18.58
C GLU A 105 10.02 -5.51 -17.73
N ASN A 106 10.33 -4.22 -17.62
CA ASN A 106 11.50 -3.69 -16.93
C ASN A 106 11.26 -3.34 -15.45
N ASN A 107 10.03 -2.95 -15.09
CA ASN A 107 9.74 -2.32 -13.80
C ASN A 107 8.60 -3.00 -13.01
N SER A 108 8.06 -4.12 -13.51
CA SER A 108 6.96 -4.87 -12.88
C SER A 108 7.35 -6.32 -12.55
N PRO A 109 8.34 -6.58 -11.66
CA PRO A 109 8.89 -7.92 -11.43
C PRO A 109 7.87 -8.93 -10.90
N ARG A 110 6.91 -8.50 -10.07
CA ARG A 110 5.84 -9.37 -9.55
C ARG A 110 4.87 -9.81 -10.65
N SER A 111 4.48 -8.88 -11.52
CA SER A 111 3.62 -9.16 -12.67
C SER A 111 4.30 -10.15 -13.60
N LYS A 112 5.55 -9.87 -13.98
CA LYS A 112 6.38 -10.75 -14.80
C LYS A 112 6.46 -12.17 -14.23
N SER A 113 6.85 -12.30 -12.96
CA SER A 113 6.97 -13.60 -12.29
C SER A 113 5.66 -14.38 -12.25
N PHE A 114 4.52 -13.70 -12.06
CA PHE A 114 3.21 -14.32 -12.07
C PHE A 114 2.85 -14.88 -13.45
N PHE A 115 2.95 -14.07 -14.50
CA PHE A 115 2.60 -14.49 -15.85
C PHE A 115 3.55 -15.56 -16.41
N ASP A 116 4.84 -15.47 -16.11
CA ASP A 116 5.81 -16.51 -16.44
C ASP A 116 5.45 -17.85 -15.77
N GLY A 117 5.05 -17.80 -14.49
CA GLY A 117 4.59 -18.97 -13.74
C GLY A 117 3.31 -19.59 -14.31
N VAL A 118 2.34 -18.77 -14.69
CA VAL A 118 1.08 -19.21 -15.31
C VAL A 118 1.37 -19.90 -16.65
N LYS A 119 2.23 -19.32 -17.49
CA LYS A 119 2.61 -19.91 -18.78
C LYS A 119 3.20 -21.31 -18.60
N LYS A 120 4.17 -21.44 -17.68
CA LYS A 120 4.80 -22.72 -17.36
C LYS A 120 3.79 -23.77 -16.90
N PHE A 121 2.83 -23.39 -16.05
CA PHE A 121 1.79 -24.30 -15.57
C PHE A 121 0.94 -24.90 -16.70
N PHE A 122 0.54 -24.08 -17.68
CA PHE A 122 -0.22 -24.57 -18.83
C PHE A 122 0.62 -25.39 -19.82
N ASP A 123 1.88 -25.02 -20.04
CA ASP A 123 2.81 -25.79 -20.86
C ASP A 123 3.01 -27.21 -20.29
N ASP A 124 3.09 -27.34 -18.96
CA ASP A 124 3.20 -28.64 -18.28
C ASP A 124 1.90 -29.47 -18.36
N LEU A 125 0.74 -28.84 -18.50
CA LEU A 125 -0.57 -29.52 -18.57
C LEU A 125 -0.90 -30.07 -19.97
N THR A 126 -0.20 -29.58 -21.00
CA THR A 126 -0.37 -29.98 -22.40
C THR A 126 0.68 -30.99 -22.87
N ARG A 127 1.56 -31.43 -21.95
CA ARG A 127 2.55 -32.48 -22.15
C ARG A 127 2.08 -33.85 -21.68
#